data_AF-A0A6B3H4T8-F1
#
_entry.id   AF-A0A6B3H4T8-F1
#
_cell.length_a   1.000
_cell.length_b   1.000
_cell.length_c   1.000
_cell.angle_alpha   90.00
_cell.angle_beta   90.00
_cell.angle_gamma   90.00
#
_symmetry.space_group_name_H-M   'P 1'
#
loop_
_entity.id
_entity.type
_entity.pdbx_description
1 polymer ?
#
loop_
_entity_poly.entity_id
_entity_poly.type
_entity_poly.pdbx_seq_one_letter_code
_entity_poly.pdbx_strand_id
1 'polypeptide(L)' 'LGQPATGPAPATWANGYEDYKVLKKLAASGTYKIHRDTKNGHAWLFDGTSLWTYDDPQVLRAKTSYIRDKGLGGAMFW' A
#
# COMPACT_ATOMS: atom_id res chain seq x y z
N LEU A 1 -5.07 -10.87 8.23
CA LEU A 1 -5.96 -11.83 7.53
C LEU A 1 -5.68 -13.30 7.88
N GLY A 2 -4.64 -13.64 8.66
CA GLY A 2 -4.50 -14.93 9.37
C GLY A 2 -4.37 -16.20 8.51
N GLN A 3 -4.66 -16.11 7.21
CA GLN A 3 -4.62 -17.19 6.25
C GLN A 3 -3.34 -17.12 5.42
N PRO A 4 -2.74 -18.26 5.07
CA PRO A 4 -1.59 -18.29 4.17
C PRO A 4 -1.98 -17.83 2.75
N ALA A 5 -1.06 -17.15 2.07
CA ALA A 5 -1.19 -16.86 0.65
C ALA A 5 -0.89 -18.13 -0.19
N THR A 6 -1.61 -18.31 -1.30
CA THR A 6 -1.39 -19.44 -2.23
C THR A 6 -0.42 -19.09 -3.36
N GLY A 7 -0.12 -17.81 -3.54
CA GLY A 7 0.81 -17.32 -4.57
C GLY A 7 0.81 -15.78 -4.67
N PRO A 8 1.70 -15.23 -5.51
CA PRO A 8 1.74 -13.79 -5.76
C PRO A 8 0.53 -13.33 -6.59
N ALA A 9 0.05 -12.11 -6.34
CA ALA A 9 -1.02 -11.51 -7.15
C ALA A 9 -0.51 -11.23 -8.59
N PRO A 10 -1.29 -11.56 -9.64
CA PRO A 10 -0.94 -11.22 -11.02
C PRO A 10 -0.76 -9.71 -11.19
N ALA A 11 0.24 -9.31 -11.99
CA ALA A 11 0.57 -7.90 -12.16
C ALA A 11 1.11 -7.58 -13.56
N THR A 12 1.27 -6.29 -13.85
CA THR A 12 1.69 -5.80 -15.17
C THR A 12 3.08 -6.29 -15.59
N TRP A 13 4.05 -6.29 -14.68
CA TRP A 13 5.46 -6.56 -14.99
C TRP A 13 5.96 -7.89 -14.44
N ALA A 14 5.64 -8.17 -13.18
CA ALA A 14 6.01 -9.41 -12.50
C ALA A 14 5.00 -9.66 -11.38
N ASN A 15 4.56 -10.91 -11.24
CA ASN A 15 3.60 -11.26 -10.19
C ASN A 15 4.13 -10.83 -8.80
N GLY A 16 3.27 -10.18 -8.03
CA GLY A 16 3.59 -9.65 -6.70
C GLY A 16 4.16 -8.23 -6.70
N TYR A 17 4.38 -7.60 -7.86
CA TYR A 17 4.85 -6.22 -7.98
C TYR A 17 3.97 -5.42 -8.94
N GLU A 18 3.43 -4.29 -8.49
CA GLU A 18 2.56 -3.44 -9.31
C GLU A 18 2.82 -1.95 -9.07
N ASP A 19 2.67 -1.15 -10.13
CA ASP A 19 2.86 0.29 -10.10
C ASP A 19 1.78 0.95 -9.21
N TYR A 20 2.17 1.95 -8.41
CA TYR A 20 1.23 2.72 -7.58
C TYR A 20 0.03 3.27 -8.37
N LYS A 21 0.23 3.71 -9.62
CA LYS A 21 -0.83 4.24 -10.48
C LYS A 21 -1.92 3.19 -10.79
N VAL A 22 -1.58 1.91 -10.83
CA VAL A 22 -2.52 0.81 -11.05
C VAL A 22 -3.23 0.49 -9.73
N LEU A 23 -2.51 0.36 -8.62
CA LEU A 23 -3.11 0.15 -7.30
C LEU A 23 -4.09 1.28 -6.92
N LYS A 24 -3.76 2.53 -7.27
CA LYS A 24 -4.66 3.68 -7.10
C LYS A 24 -5.98 3.51 -7.86
N LYS A 25 -5.96 2.93 -9.06
CA LYS A 25 -7.18 2.63 -9.83
C LYS A 25 -7.97 1.50 -9.19
N LEU A 26 -7.31 0.45 -8.69
CA LEU A 26 -7.96 -0.64 -7.96
C LEU A 26 -8.67 -0.12 -6.69
N ALA A 27 -8.01 0.76 -5.95
CA ALA A 27 -8.58 1.41 -4.77
C ALA A 27 -9.86 2.23 -5.10
N ALA A 28 -9.95 2.75 -6.33
CA ALA A 28 -11.10 3.52 -6.82
C ALA A 28 -12.14 2.66 -7.56
N SER A 29 -11.89 1.37 -7.79
CA SER A 29 -12.75 0.53 -8.63
C SER A 29 -14.04 0.07 -7.92
N GLY A 30 -14.10 0.19 -6.60
CA GLY A 30 -15.17 -0.38 -5.76
C GLY A 30 -15.03 -1.88 -5.50
N THR A 31 -14.08 -2.57 -6.16
CA THR A 31 -13.82 -4.01 -5.98
C THR A 31 -12.91 -4.27 -4.79
N TYR A 32 -11.87 -3.43 -4.63
CA TYR A 32 -10.92 -3.56 -3.53
C TYR A 32 -11.34 -2.68 -2.35
N LYS A 33 -11.32 -3.25 -1.15
CA LYS A 33 -11.46 -2.49 0.08
C LYS A 33 -10.09 -1.99 0.54
N ILE A 34 -10.00 -0.70 0.83
CA ILE A 34 -8.81 -0.12 1.47
C ILE A 34 -8.89 -0.37 2.97
N HIS A 35 -7.84 -0.97 3.51
CA HIS A 35 -7.62 -1.16 4.94
C HIS A 35 -6.38 -0.37 5.37
N ARG A 36 -6.39 0.09 6.63
CA ARG A 36 -5.30 0.89 7.20
C ARG A 36 -5.03 0.48 8.63
N ASP A 37 -3.75 0.39 8.97
CA ASP A 37 -3.28 0.42 10.33
C ASP A 37 -2.54 1.74 10.53
N THR A 38 -3.26 2.73 11.04
CA THR A 38 -2.72 4.08 11.26
C THR A 38 -1.72 4.13 12.41
N LYS A 39 -1.75 3.16 13.33
CA LYS A 39 -0.80 3.08 14.45
C LYS A 39 0.57 2.61 13.96
N ASN A 40 0.57 1.59 13.10
CA ASN A 40 1.80 1.03 12.55
C ASN A 40 2.18 1.59 11.16
N GLY A 41 1.40 2.53 10.63
CA GLY A 41 1.77 3.34 9.47
C GLY A 41 1.77 2.59 8.13
N HIS A 42 0.79 1.69 7.89
CA HIS A 42 0.68 0.98 6.63
C HIS A 42 -0.77 0.83 6.15
N ALA A 43 -0.92 0.62 4.84
CA ALA A 43 -2.20 0.42 4.16
C ALA A 43 -2.14 -0.79 3.23
N TRP A 44 -3.30 -1.41 3.00
CA TRP A 44 -3.42 -2.47 2.01
C TRP A 44 -4.79 -2.47 1.33
N LEU A 45 -4.83 -2.99 0.11
CA LEU A 45 -6.04 -3.34 -0.61
C LEU A 45 -6.34 -4.83 -0.42
N PHE A 46 -7.63 -5.17 -0.31
CA PHE A 46 -8.08 -6.56 -0.32
C PHE A 46 -9.44 -6.67 -1.00
N ASP A 47 -9.57 -7.57 -1.97
CA ASP A 47 -10.83 -7.85 -2.71
C ASP A 47 -11.50 -9.17 -2.27
N GLY A 48 -10.96 -9.83 -1.24
CA GLY A 48 -11.39 -11.17 -0.80
C GLY A 48 -10.45 -12.29 -1.24
N THR A 49 -9.58 -12.04 -2.23
CA THR A 49 -8.62 -13.03 -2.76
C THR A 49 -7.21 -12.46 -2.81
N SER A 50 -7.03 -11.32 -3.47
CA SER A 50 -5.75 -10.65 -3.70
C SER A 50 -5.51 -9.55 -2.68
N LEU A 51 -4.28 -9.51 -2.15
CA LEU A 51 -3.84 -8.49 -1.19
C LEU A 51 -2.69 -7.67 -1.78
N TRP A 52 -2.79 -6.35 -1.68
CA TRP A 52 -1.72 -5.42 -2.06
C TRP A 52 -1.35 -4.51 -0.90
N THR A 53 -0.14 -4.64 -0.35
CA THR A 53 0.41 -3.65 0.59
C THR A 53 1.06 -2.52 -0.19
N TYR A 54 0.79 -1.27 0.19
CA TYR A 54 1.35 -0.10 -0.49
C TYR A 54 1.27 1.15 0.39
N ASP A 55 2.02 2.18 0.01
CA ASP A 55 1.92 3.51 0.62
C ASP A 55 0.85 4.34 -0.10
N ASP A 56 -0.25 4.60 0.58
CA ASP A 56 -1.28 5.52 0.11
C ASP A 56 -0.98 6.97 0.57
N PRO A 57 -1.75 7.98 0.12
CA PRO A 57 -1.52 9.36 0.53
C PRO A 57 -1.59 9.59 2.06
N GLN A 58 -2.31 8.76 2.80
CA GLN A 58 -2.39 8.87 4.26
C GLN A 58 -1.12 8.35 4.92
N VAL A 59 -0.59 7.21 4.46
CA VAL A 59 0.69 6.65 4.93
C VAL A 59 1.84 7.61 4.62
N LEU A 60 1.88 8.20 3.41
CA LEU A 60 2.91 9.17 3.05
C LEU A 60 2.86 10.45 3.90
N ARG A 61 1.66 10.92 4.29
CA ARG A 61 1.53 12.04 5.23
C ARG A 61 2.08 11.69 6.61
N ALA A 62 1.84 10.48 7.10
CA ALA A 62 2.41 10.01 8.37
C ALA A 62 3.94 9.96 8.30
N LYS A 63 4.50 9.35 7.25
CA LYS A 63 5.95 9.26 7.04
C LYS A 63 6.62 10.63 6.92
N THR A 64 6.04 11.55 6.14
CA THR A 64 6.58 12.91 5.98
C THR A 64 6.45 13.76 7.25
N SER A 65 5.41 13.53 8.07
CA SER A 65 5.30 14.17 9.39
C SER A 65 6.40 13.68 10.32
N TYR A 66 6.61 12.36 10.38
CA TYR A 66 7.71 11.78 11.15
C TYR A 66 9.08 12.35 10.75
N ILE A 67 9.35 12.48 9.45
CA ILE A 67 10.58 13.10 8.93
C ILE A 67 10.78 14.51 9.47
N ARG A 68 9.73 15.35 9.45
CA ARG A 68 9.78 16.73 9.97
C ARG A 68 9.99 16.74 11.49
N ASP A 69 9.21 15.96 12.22
CA ASP A 69 9.24 15.91 13.69
C ASP A 69 10.58 15.43 14.23
N LYS A 70 11.31 14.63 13.45
CA LYS A 70 12.64 14.11 13.79
C LYS A 70 13.79 14.89 13.16
N GLY A 71 13.53 15.93 12.38
CA GLY A 71 14.56 16.72 11.69
C GLY A 71 15.39 15.90 10.70
N LEU A 72 14.79 14.90 10.05
CA LEU A 72 15.46 14.05 9.06
C LEU A 72 15.55 14.77 7.69
N GLY A 73 16.54 14.40 6.88
CA GLY A 73 16.86 15.09 5.62
C GLY A 73 15.85 14.95 4.48
N GLY A 74 14.86 14.06 4.60
CA GLY A 74 13.83 13.85 3.58
C GLY A 74 13.42 12.39 3.40
N ALA A 75 12.76 12.11 2.28
CA ALA A 75 12.41 10.76 1.82
C ALA A 75 12.89 10.55 0.39
N MET A 76 13.18 9.30 0.04
CA MET A 76 13.41 8.83 -1.32
C MET A 76 12.28 7.88 -1.71
N PHE A 77 11.89 7.89 -2.98
CA PHE A 77 10.85 7.04 -3.56
C PHE A 77 11.43 6.19 -4.68
N TRP A 78 10.94 4.96 -4.77
CA TRP A 78 11.27 3.98 -5.80
C TRP A 78 9.99 3.52 -6.50
#